data_AF-A0A3M0GRJ5-F1
#
_entry.id   AF-A0A3M0GRJ5-F1
#
_cell.length_a   1.000
_cell.length_b   1.000
_cell.length_c   1.000
_cell.angle_alpha   90.00
_cell.angle_beta   90.00
_cell.angle_gamma   90.00
#
_symmetry.space_group_name_H-M   'P 1'
#
loop_
_entity.id
_entity.type
_entity.pdbx_description
1 polymer ?
#
loop_
_entity_poly.entity_id
_entity_poly.type
_entity_poly.pdbx_seq_one_letter_code
_entity_poly.pdbx_strand_id
1 'polypeptide(L)' 'MARAIIPLVLGAIILGLSMWWWTVVGPSFAFLGPIVLMGVGGAFMVSGFAIFMDIVSPTSRKV' A
#
# COMPACT_ATOMS: atom_id res chain seq x y z
N MET A 1 3.72 -14.48 -9.12
CA MET A 1 4.04 -13.11 -9.61
C MET A 1 2.83 -12.19 -9.61
N ALA A 2 1.77 -12.43 -10.40
CA ALA A 2 0.59 -11.55 -10.47
C ALA A 2 -0.06 -11.24 -9.10
N ARG A 3 -0.14 -12.23 -8.19
CA ARG A 3 -0.68 -12.04 -6.83
C ARG A 3 0.09 -11.05 -5.95
N ALA A 4 1.38 -10.82 -6.20
CA ALA A 4 2.17 -9.83 -5.47
C ALA A 4 2.09 -8.44 -6.11
N ILE A 5 1.98 -8.38 -7.44
CA ILE A 5 1.93 -7.13 -8.20
C ILE A 5 0.63 -6.36 -7.91
N ILE A 6 -0.51 -7.06 -7.80
CA ILE A 6 -1.81 -6.43 -7.55
C ILE A 6 -1.81 -5.57 -6.26
N PRO A 7 -1.47 -6.11 -5.07
CA PRO A 7 -1.44 -5.30 -3.84
C PRO A 7 -0.38 -4.20 -3.86
N LEU A 8 0.77 -4.41 -4.52
CA LEU A 8 1.80 -3.38 -4.69
C LEU A 8 1.33 -2.20 -5.53
N VAL A 9 0.71 -2.48 -6.68
CA VAL A 9 0.19 -1.42 -7.59
C VAL A 9 -0.97 -0.67 -6.94
N LEU A 10 -1.90 -1.39 -6.30
CA LEU A 10 -3.00 -0.76 -5.56
C LEU A 10 -2.48 0.08 -4.39
N GLY A 11 -1.51 -0.44 -3.62
CA GLY A 11 -0.88 0.28 -2.53
C GLY A 11 -0.20 1.57 -2.99
N ALA A 12 0.55 1.52 -4.09
CA ALA A 12 1.23 2.68 -4.66
C ALA A 12 0.25 3.75 -5.16
N ILE A 13 -0.84 3.34 -5.82
CA ILE A 13 -1.88 4.26 -6.30
C ILE A 13 -2.58 4.94 -5.10
N ILE A 14 -2.98 4.16 -4.10
CA ILE A 14 -3.66 4.68 -2.90
C ILE A 14 -2.74 5.62 -2.12
N LEU A 15 -1.46 5.27 -1.92
CA LEU A 15 -0.49 6.13 -1.26
C LEU A 15 -0.25 7.41 -2.04
N GLY A 16 0.01 7.33 -3.35
CA GLY A 16 0.27 8.50 -4.18
C GLY A 16 -0.92 9.47 -4.18
N LEU A 17 -2.14 8.94 -4.37
CA LEU A 17 -3.35 9.76 -4.37
C LEU A 17 -3.66 10.36 -3.00
N SER A 18 -3.43 9.62 -1.90
CA SER A 18 -3.65 10.15 -0.55
C SER A 18 -2.60 11.20 -0.16
N MET A 19 -1.35 11.04 -0.58
CA MET A 19 -0.30 12.07 -0.43
C MET A 19 -0.61 13.33 -1.22
N TRP A 20 -1.07 13.19 -2.47
CA TRP A 20 -1.56 14.33 -3.24
C TRP A 20 -2.79 14.98 -2.59
N TRP A 21 -3.76 14.20 -2.13
CA TRP A 21 -4.95 14.73 -1.46
C TRP A 21 -4.59 15.54 -0.20
N TRP A 22 -3.60 15.08 0.57
CA TRP A 22 -3.10 15.78 1.74
C TRP A 22 -2.52 17.17 1.42
N THR A 23 -1.87 17.37 0.27
CA THR A 23 -1.29 18.67 -0.10
C THR A 23 -2.32 19.68 -0.61
N VAL A 24 -3.50 19.22 -1.03
CA VAL A 24 -4.58 20.06 -1.58
C VAL A 24 -5.57 20.50 -0.49
N VAL A 25 -5.67 19.74 0.61
CA VAL A 25 -6.60 20.05 1.71
C VAL A 25 -5.98 21.06 2.68
N GLY A 26 -6.70 22.14 3.00
CA GLY A 26 -6.33 23.12 4.03
C GLY A 26 -6.78 22.69 5.45
N PRO A 27 -6.25 23.33 6.53
CA PRO A 27 -6.39 22.86 7.92
C PRO A 27 -7.85 22.66 8.32
N SER A 28 -8.29 21.40 8.41
CA SER A 28 -9.68 21.02 8.63
C SER A 28 -9.80 19.54 9.02
N PHE A 29 -10.98 19.14 9.49
CA PHE A 29 -11.29 17.73 9.78
C PHE A 29 -11.14 16.81 8.56
N ALA A 30 -11.23 17.36 7.34
CA ALA A 30 -11.06 16.60 6.10
C ALA A 30 -9.67 15.96 5.96
N PHE A 31 -8.66 16.40 6.73
CA PHE A 31 -7.33 15.80 6.78
C PHE A 31 -7.30 14.35 7.27
N LEU A 32 -8.30 13.91 8.04
CA LEU A 32 -8.35 12.53 8.51
C LEU A 32 -8.52 11.53 7.35
N GLY A 33 -9.22 11.92 6.28
CA GLY A 33 -9.41 11.10 5.08
C GLY A 33 -8.09 10.65 4.44
N PRO A 34 -7.23 11.57 3.96
CA PRO A 34 -5.95 11.21 3.37
C PRO A 34 -5.01 10.50 4.36
N ILE A 35 -5.01 10.86 5.65
CA ILE A 35 -4.18 10.17 6.66
C ILE A 35 -4.57 8.69 6.79
N VAL A 36 -5.86 8.39 6.87
CA VAL A 36 -6.35 7.00 6.92
C VAL A 36 -5.99 6.26 5.64
N LEU A 37 -6.16 6.88 4.47
CA LEU A 37 -5.79 6.26 3.19
C LEU A 37 -4.29 6.03 3.04
N MET A 38 -3.44 6.91 3.56
CA MET A 38 -1.99 6.68 3.60
C MET A 38 -1.68 5.42 4.42
N GLY A 39 -2.34 5.23 5.56
CA GLY A 39 -2.21 4.02 6.37
C GLY A 39 -2.65 2.76 5.62
N VAL A 40 -3.79 2.81 4.93
CA VAL A 40 -4.30 1.71 4.10
C VAL A 40 -3.34 1.39 2.96
N GLY A 41 -2.88 2.40 2.22
CA GLY A 41 -1.95 2.22 1.11
C GLY A 41 -0.60 1.65 1.58
N GLY A 42 -0.09 2.09 2.73
CA GLY A 42 1.09 1.50 3.38
C GLY A 42 0.92 0.02 3.71
N ALA A 43 -0.23 -0.38 4.26
CA ALA A 43 -0.54 -1.79 4.53
C ALA A 43 -0.58 -2.64 3.25
N PHE A 44 -1.13 -2.10 2.16
CA PHE A 44 -1.10 -2.76 0.84
C PHE A 44 0.31 -2.94 0.28
N MET A 45 1.19 -1.95 0.46
CA MET A 45 2.60 -2.06 0.06
C MET A 45 3.31 -3.17 0.86
N VAL A 46 3.13 -3.20 2.18
CA VAL A 46 3.77 -4.21 3.05
C VAL A 46 3.26 -5.62 2.73
N SER A 47 1.94 -5.79 2.55
CA SER A 47 1.37 -7.08 2.18
C SER A 47 1.82 -7.56 0.80
N GLY A 48 1.87 -6.69 -0.20
CA GLY A 48 2.38 -7.04 -1.52
C GLY A 48 3.87 -7.42 -1.49
N PHE A 49 4.65 -6.74 -0.67
CA PHE A 49 6.05 -7.08 -0.44
C PHE A 49 6.21 -8.43 0.26
N ALA A 50 5.39 -8.74 1.27
CA ALA A 50 5.40 -10.04 1.94
C ALA A 50 5.08 -11.18 0.95
N ILE A 51 4.06 -11.01 0.11
CA ILE A 51 3.70 -12.00 -0.93
C ILE A 51 4.84 -12.13 -1.96
N PHE A 52 5.51 -11.04 -2.31
CA PHE A 52 6.69 -11.09 -3.20
C PHE A 52 7.82 -11.89 -2.55
N MET A 53 8.12 -11.64 -1.27
CA MET A 53 9.12 -12.37 -0.51
C MET A 53 8.78 -13.87 -0.40
N ASP A 54 7.51 -14.22 -0.23
CA ASP A 54 7.07 -15.62 -0.25
C ASP A 54 7.25 -16.29 -1.63
N ILE A 55 7.25 -15.52 -2.72
CA ILE A 55 7.55 -16.03 -4.07
C ILE A 55 9.06 -16.21 -4.28
N VAL A 56 9.88 -15.27 -3.79
CA VAL A 56 11.35 -15.29 -3.95
C VAL A 56 12.01 -16.31 -3.02
N SER A 57 11.58 -16.34 -1.76
CA SER A 57 12.09 -17.22 -0.71
C SER A 57 10.91 -17.77 0.10
N PRO A 58 10.28 -18.86 -0.37
CA PRO A 58 9.11 -19.42 0.30
C PRO A 58 9.50 -19.99 1.65
N THR A 59 9.14 -19.29 2.73
CA THR A 59 9.40 -19.71 4.12
C THR A 59 8.76 -21.06 4.48
N SER A 60 7.73 -21.48 3.73
CA SER A 60 7.01 -22.76 3.93
C SER A 60 7.17 -23.79 2.79
N ARG A 61 7.80 -23.47 1.66
CA ARG A 61 8.00 -24.45 0.57
C ARG A 61 9.49 -24.69 0.35
N LYS A 62 10.07 -25.50 1.23
CA LYS A 62 11.13 -26.43 0.83
C LYS A 62 10.47 -27.46 -0.09
N VAL A 63 10.41 -27.18 -1.39
CA VAL A 63 10.29 -28.25 -2.39
C VAL A 63 11.70 -28.72 -2.69
#